data_AF-A0A2K4W897-F1
#
_entry.id   AF-A0A2K4W897-F1
#
_cell.length_a   1.000
_cell.length_b   1.000
_cell.length_c   1.000
_cell.angle_alpha   90.00
_cell.angle_beta   90.00
_cell.angle_gamma   90.00
#
_symmetry.space_group_name_H-M   'P 1'
#
loop_
_entity.id
_entity.type
_entity.pdbx_description
1 polymer ?
#
loop_
_entity_poly.entity_id
_entity_poly.type
_entity_poly.pdbx_seq_one_letter_code
_entity_poly.pdbx_strand_id
1 'polypeptide(L)'
;MTDLKRSSNYHPQAYRSDSIPEQNKTSHCELFLSGAIRLPWCSTQRVSTVELMRESTPENMKFWEKSALEKTKNKANGTYVAPIFEHVELHQKYDHEHFKLAQLPLYSQMWVYMLQFGKVIFLLIFPISTISHIAVAHASDDSWQQVTVELLIGLYPFLLGSVPVST
;
A
#
# COMPACT_ATOMS: atom_id res chain seq x y z
N MET A 1 33.65 -16.55 16.23
CA MET A 1 32.51 -15.76 16.72
C MET A 1 32.54 -14.45 15.92
N THR A 2 31.85 -14.42 14.79
CA THR A 2 31.92 -13.32 13.82
C THR A 2 30.96 -12.21 14.25
N ASP A 3 31.52 -11.05 14.53
CA ASP A 3 30.82 -9.84 14.94
C ASP A 3 30.04 -9.28 13.74
N LEU A 4 28.75 -9.60 13.66
CA LEU A 4 27.84 -9.05 12.65
C LEU A 4 27.57 -7.59 13.00
N LYS A 5 28.34 -6.69 12.36
CA LYS A 5 28.14 -5.24 12.40
C LYS A 5 26.74 -4.90 11.87
N ARG A 6 25.75 -4.88 12.77
CA ARG A 6 24.38 -4.45 12.48
C ARG A 6 24.39 -2.92 12.32
N SER A 7 24.52 -2.45 11.09
CA SER A 7 24.26 -1.04 10.77
C SER A 7 22.77 -0.79 10.94
N SER A 8 22.35 -0.09 12.00
CA SER A 8 20.97 0.37 12.11
C SER A 8 20.76 1.54 11.17
N ASN A 9 19.65 1.56 10.42
CA ASN A 9 19.30 2.67 9.53
C ASN A 9 18.58 3.81 10.28
N TYR A 10 18.58 3.76 11.61
CA TYR A 10 17.99 4.79 12.45
C TYR A 10 18.94 5.98 12.61
N HIS A 11 18.35 7.18 12.68
CA HIS A 11 19.11 8.38 13.06
C HIS A 11 19.78 8.13 14.43
N PRO A 12 21.04 8.56 14.67
CA PRO A 12 21.77 8.28 15.91
C PRO A 12 21.05 8.72 17.19
N GLN A 13 20.06 9.60 17.07
CA GLN A 13 19.26 10.12 18.17
C GLN A 13 17.89 9.42 18.35
N ALA A 14 17.55 8.43 17.52
CA ALA A 14 16.26 7.74 17.57
C ALA A 14 16.06 6.93 18.86
N TYR A 15 17.16 6.40 19.41
CA TYR A 15 17.19 5.69 20.68
C TYR A 15 18.26 6.32 21.57
N ARG A 16 17.82 7.26 22.40
CA ARG A 16 18.63 7.89 23.45
C ARG A 16 18.25 7.31 24.81
N SER A 17 19.21 6.75 25.53
CA SER A 17 18.96 6.19 26.88
C SER A 17 18.92 7.28 27.96
N ASP A 18 19.49 8.44 27.66
CA ASP A 18 19.62 9.63 28.50
C ASP A 18 18.35 10.47 28.52
N SER A 19 17.55 10.44 27.45
CA SER A 19 16.32 11.22 27.36
C SER A 19 15.35 10.60 26.36
N ILE A 20 14.07 10.48 26.74
CA ILE A 20 13.01 10.15 25.78
C ILE A 20 12.73 11.43 24.98
N PRO A 21 12.96 11.46 23.65
CA PRO A 21 12.65 12.65 22.86
C PRO A 21 11.15 12.94 22.93
N GLU A 22 10.79 14.18 23.24
CA GLU A 22 9.40 14.60 23.23
C GLU A 22 8.81 14.39 21.83
N GLN A 23 7.70 13.66 21.78
CA GLN A 23 7.02 13.42 20.51
C GLN A 23 6.24 14.68 20.11
N ASN A 24 6.38 15.07 18.84
CA ASN A 24 5.54 16.12 18.26
C ASN A 24 4.06 15.83 18.54
N LYS A 25 3.33 16.84 19.04
CA LYS A 25 1.90 16.77 19.32
C LYS A 25 1.17 16.21 18.10
N THR A 26 0.28 15.25 18.33
CA THR A 26 -0.64 14.74 17.31
C THR A 26 -1.45 15.90 16.75
N SER A 27 -1.24 16.23 15.47
CA SER A 27 -2.18 17.06 14.72
C SER A 27 -3.51 16.33 14.73
N HIS A 28 -4.53 16.94 15.34
CA HIS A 28 -5.88 16.42 15.27
C HIS A 28 -6.22 16.20 13.79
N CYS A 29 -6.52 14.94 13.47
CA CYS A 29 -7.24 14.44 12.32
C CYS A 29 -7.52 15.48 11.21
N GLU A 30 -6.68 15.49 10.18
CA GLU A 30 -7.12 15.81 8.81
C GLU A 30 -6.05 15.33 7.84
N LEU A 31 -6.47 14.58 6.83
CA LEU A 31 -5.68 13.89 5.81
C LEU A 31 -5.08 12.53 6.20
N PHE A 32 -5.91 11.50 6.00
CA PHE A 32 -5.55 10.10 5.74
C PHE A 32 -4.46 9.92 4.64
N LEU A 33 -4.11 10.97 3.89
CA LEU A 33 -3.11 10.96 2.82
C LEU A 33 -1.66 11.19 3.30
N SER A 34 -1.44 11.54 4.58
CA SER A 34 -0.11 11.92 5.06
C SER A 34 0.78 10.76 5.54
N GLY A 35 0.28 9.51 5.55
CA GLY A 35 1.02 8.38 6.14
C GLY A 35 1.29 8.53 7.64
N ALA A 36 0.75 9.57 8.29
CA ALA A 36 0.94 9.89 9.70
C ALA A 36 -0.11 9.22 10.61
N ILE A 37 -0.74 8.13 10.15
CA ILE A 37 -1.61 7.32 10.99
C ILE A 37 -0.71 6.53 11.92
N ARG A 38 -0.70 6.90 13.19
CA ARG A 38 0.01 6.16 14.23
C ARG A 38 -0.68 4.81 14.42
N LEU A 39 0.11 3.73 14.36
CA LEU A 39 -0.36 2.41 14.77
C LEU A 39 -0.81 2.48 16.25
N PRO A 40 -1.86 1.74 16.64
CA PRO A 40 -2.54 1.90 17.93
C PRO A 40 -1.69 1.52 19.15
N TRP A 41 -0.46 1.02 18.95
CA TRP A 41 0.42 0.53 20.01
C TRP A 41 0.92 1.60 20.99
N CYS A 42 0.76 2.90 20.70
CA CYS A 42 1.24 4.00 21.56
C CYS A 42 0.12 4.92 22.09
N SER A 43 -1.14 4.62 21.78
CA SER A 43 -2.28 5.26 22.41
C SER A 43 -2.74 4.36 23.55
N THR A 44 -2.65 4.81 24.80
CA THR A 44 -3.30 4.16 25.95
C THR A 44 -4.82 4.34 25.93
N GLN A 45 -5.43 4.38 24.75
CA GLN A 45 -6.87 4.25 24.62
C GLN A 45 -7.22 2.82 25.02
N ARG A 46 -8.24 2.66 25.87
CA ARG A 46 -8.71 1.38 26.41
C ARG A 46 -8.91 0.35 25.29
N VAL A 47 -7.88 -0.44 24.98
CA VAL A 47 -7.92 -1.52 23.97
C VAL A 47 -8.80 -2.67 24.45
N SER A 48 -9.08 -2.73 25.75
CA SER A 48 -10.07 -3.62 26.33
C SER A 48 -11.30 -2.80 26.73
N THR A 49 -12.45 -3.15 26.14
CA THR A 49 -13.74 -2.72 26.68
C THR A 49 -13.91 -3.36 28.07
N VAL A 50 -14.51 -2.64 29.01
CA VAL A 50 -14.86 -3.17 30.36
C VAL A 50 -15.77 -4.40 30.23
N GLU A 51 -16.49 -4.52 29.12
CA GLU A 51 -17.31 -5.66 28.73
C GLU A 51 -16.49 -6.95 28.55
N LEU A 52 -15.34 -6.90 27.86
CA LEU A 52 -14.43 -8.05 27.73
C LEU A 52 -13.92 -8.54 29.09
N MET A 53 -13.69 -7.63 30.04
CA MET A 53 -13.28 -8.00 31.41
C MET A 53 -14.43 -8.60 32.23
N ARG A 54 -15.69 -8.26 31.92
CA ARG A 54 -16.88 -8.84 32.57
C ARG A 54 -17.22 -10.23 32.01
N GLU A 55 -16.88 -10.49 30.76
CA GLU A 55 -17.11 -11.78 30.09
C GLU A 55 -16.07 -12.86 30.48
N SER A 56 -14.91 -12.44 31.00
CA SER A 56 -13.87 -13.35 31.48
C SER A 56 -14.16 -13.88 32.90
N THR A 57 -14.83 -15.03 33.00
CA THR A 57 -14.95 -15.79 34.26
C THR A 57 -13.57 -16.31 34.70
N PRO A 58 -13.24 -16.39 36.01
CA PRO A 58 -11.96 -16.92 36.48
C PRO A 58 -11.62 -18.32 35.96
N GLU A 59 -12.63 -19.13 35.66
CA GLU A 59 -12.45 -20.45 35.04
C GLU A 59 -11.99 -20.37 33.58
N ASN A 60 -12.46 -19.39 32.82
CA ASN A 60 -12.07 -19.16 31.42
C ASN A 60 -10.62 -18.64 31.33
N MET A 61 -10.16 -17.89 32.34
CA MET A 61 -8.76 -17.45 32.42
C MET A 61 -7.78 -18.62 32.59
N LYS A 62 -8.24 -19.75 33.15
CA LYS A 62 -7.43 -20.98 33.32
C LYS A 62 -7.41 -21.88 32.08
N PHE A 63 -8.02 -21.46 30.97
CA PHE A 63 -8.07 -22.24 29.73
C PHE A 63 -6.66 -22.68 29.28
N TRP A 64 -5.70 -21.75 29.28
CA TRP A 64 -4.31 -22.04 28.87
C TRP A 64 -3.58 -22.97 29.84
N GLU A 65 -3.87 -22.87 31.14
CA GLU A 65 -3.31 -23.76 32.16
C GLU A 65 -3.84 -25.20 31.98
N LYS A 66 -5.15 -25.35 31.76
CA LYS A 66 -5.78 -26.65 31.47
C LYS A 66 -5.23 -27.26 30.19
N SER A 67 -5.10 -26.46 29.12
CA SER A 67 -4.56 -26.91 27.83
C SER A 67 -3.08 -27.32 27.95
N ALA A 68 -2.26 -26.60 28.72
CA ALA A 68 -0.89 -26.98 29.01
C ALA A 68 -0.80 -28.30 29.79
N LEU A 69 -1.65 -28.48 30.81
CA LEU A 69 -1.70 -29.70 31.61
C LEU A 69 -2.15 -30.91 30.75
N GLU A 70 -3.16 -30.76 29.92
CA GLU A 70 -3.61 -31.79 28.98
C GLU A 70 -2.50 -32.16 27.97
N LYS A 71 -1.78 -31.16 27.44
CA LYS A 71 -0.61 -31.37 26.59
C LYS A 71 0.48 -32.19 27.30
N THR A 72 0.78 -31.92 28.57
CA THR A 72 1.76 -32.73 29.33
C THR A 72 1.31 -34.16 29.56
N LYS A 73 0.02 -34.38 29.88
CA LYS A 73 -0.56 -35.72 30.04
C LYS A 73 -0.53 -36.51 28.73
N ASN A 74 -0.91 -35.89 27.62
CA ASN A 74 -0.91 -36.54 26.31
C ASN A 74 0.51 -36.86 25.83
N LYS A 75 1.50 -36.02 26.17
CA LYS A 75 2.93 -36.32 25.94
C LYS A 75 3.41 -37.49 26.78
N ALA A 76 3.03 -37.56 28.06
CA ALA A 76 3.38 -38.68 28.94
C ALA A 76 2.75 -40.02 28.51
N ASN A 77 1.51 -39.97 27.99
CA ASN A 77 0.78 -41.14 27.50
C ASN A 77 1.14 -41.55 26.06
N GLY A 78 2.00 -40.79 25.37
CA GLY A 78 2.40 -41.05 23.98
C GLY A 78 1.34 -40.76 22.91
N THR A 79 0.16 -40.23 23.27
CA THR A 79 -0.95 -39.90 22.36
C THR A 79 -0.87 -38.48 21.80
N TYR A 80 0.25 -37.77 22.02
CA TYR A 80 0.38 -36.39 21.61
C TYR A 80 0.54 -36.22 20.09
N VAL A 81 -0.38 -35.50 19.47
CA VAL A 81 -0.25 -35.03 18.08
C VAL A 81 0.15 -33.56 18.08
N ALA A 82 1.31 -33.26 17.51
CA ALA A 82 1.78 -31.89 17.38
C ALA A 82 0.88 -31.08 16.42
N PRO A 83 0.38 -29.90 16.83
CA PRO A 83 -0.26 -28.97 15.91
C PRO A 83 0.68 -28.57 14.78
N ILE A 84 0.11 -28.32 13.60
CA ILE A 84 0.85 -27.96 12.37
C ILE A 84 1.83 -26.80 12.60
N PHE A 85 1.50 -25.86 13.50
CA PHE A 85 2.29 -24.66 13.75
C PHE A 85 3.10 -24.68 15.07
N GLU A 86 3.15 -25.80 15.81
CA GLU A 86 3.89 -25.83 17.09
C GLU A 86 5.41 -25.64 16.89
N HIS A 87 5.91 -26.04 15.72
CA HIS A 87 7.33 -25.98 15.36
C HIS A 87 7.65 -24.83 14.39
N VAL A 88 6.63 -24.08 13.96
CA VAL A 88 6.79 -22.95 13.06
C VAL A 88 6.89 -21.70 13.93
N GLU A 89 8.02 -21.01 13.84
CA GLU A 89 8.18 -19.70 14.45
C GLU A 89 7.28 -18.70 13.71
N LEU A 90 6.03 -18.55 14.18
CA LEU A 90 5.04 -17.61 13.63
C LEU A 90 5.39 -16.15 13.93
N HIS A 91 6.46 -15.90 14.69
CA HIS A 91 7.06 -14.56 14.79
C HIS A 91 7.75 -14.24 13.48
N GLN A 92 6.95 -13.92 12.46
CA GLN A 92 7.45 -13.33 11.24
C GLN A 92 8.11 -12.01 11.63
N LYS A 93 9.44 -12.04 11.68
CA LYS A 93 10.27 -10.91 12.04
C LYS A 93 10.22 -9.93 10.88
N TYR A 94 9.15 -9.16 10.81
CA TYR A 94 9.00 -8.10 9.83
C TYR A 94 10.09 -7.08 10.09
N ASP A 95 11.08 -7.06 9.21
CA ASP A 95 12.08 -6.01 9.18
C ASP A 95 11.43 -4.77 8.58
N HIS A 96 10.82 -3.98 9.47
CA HIS A 96 10.10 -2.77 9.12
C HIS A 96 11.00 -1.74 8.42
N GLU A 97 12.32 -1.79 8.62
CA GLU A 97 13.27 -0.92 7.92
C GLU A 97 13.32 -1.26 6.44
N HIS A 98 13.40 -2.56 6.12
CA HIS A 98 13.45 -3.04 4.75
C HIS A 98 12.14 -2.82 4.02
N PHE A 99 10.99 -2.96 4.70
CA PHE A 99 9.69 -2.71 4.07
C PHE A 99 9.46 -1.23 3.74
N LYS A 100 9.94 -0.31 4.59
CA LYS A 100 9.79 1.14 4.37
C LYS A 100 10.63 1.64 3.19
N LEU A 101 11.80 1.05 2.98
CA LEU A 101 12.75 1.42 1.92
C LEU A 101 12.71 0.47 0.72
N ALA A 102 11.82 -0.53 0.73
CA ALA A 102 11.67 -1.46 -0.37
C ALA A 102 11.26 -0.69 -1.62
N GLN A 103 12.14 -0.72 -2.63
CA GLN A 103 11.77 -0.27 -3.96
C GLN A 103 10.66 -1.17 -4.49
N LEU A 104 9.67 -0.57 -5.15
CA LEU A 104 8.61 -1.32 -5.82
C LEU A 104 9.24 -2.33 -6.80
N PRO A 105 8.68 -3.54 -6.94
CA PRO A 105 9.18 -4.52 -7.89
C PRO A 105 9.17 -3.93 -9.31
N LEU A 106 10.15 -4.31 -10.14
CA LEU A 106 10.37 -3.73 -11.48
C LEU A 106 9.10 -3.71 -12.34
N TYR A 107 8.27 -4.76 -12.27
CA TYR A 107 7.00 -4.81 -12.97
C TYR A 107 6.04 -3.70 -12.53
N SER A 108 5.92 -3.44 -11.22
CA SER A 108 5.07 -2.37 -10.70
C SER A 108 5.58 -1.00 -11.14
N GLN A 109 6.90 -0.79 -11.14
CA GLN A 109 7.50 0.45 -11.64
C GLN A 109 7.20 0.64 -13.13
N MET A 110 7.32 -0.41 -13.95
CA MET A 110 7.01 -0.36 -15.39
C MET A 110 5.57 0.08 -15.65
N TRP A 111 4.59 -0.45 -14.90
CA TRP A 111 3.20 -0.03 -15.02
C TRP A 111 2.98 1.44 -14.66
N VAL A 112 3.64 1.92 -13.60
CA VAL A 112 3.59 3.34 -13.23
C VAL A 112 4.18 4.20 -14.34
N TYR A 113 5.32 3.80 -14.93
CA TYR A 113 5.91 4.54 -16.04
C TYR A 113 5.02 4.54 -17.28
N MET A 114 4.41 3.42 -17.67
CA MET A 114 3.48 3.38 -18.80
C MET A 114 2.25 4.26 -18.57
N LEU A 115 1.70 4.28 -17.37
CA LEU A 115 0.57 5.14 -17.02
C LEU A 115 0.92 6.63 -17.11
N GLN A 116 2.09 7.01 -16.59
CA GLN A 116 2.56 8.40 -16.67
C GLN A 116 2.89 8.80 -18.11
N PHE A 117 3.49 7.90 -18.89
CA PHE A 117 3.83 8.16 -20.29
C PHE A 117 2.58 8.39 -21.13
N GLY A 118 1.53 7.59 -20.94
CA GLY A 118 0.23 7.81 -21.60
C GLY A 118 -0.39 9.16 -21.24
N LYS A 119 -0.32 9.55 -19.97
CA LYS A 119 -0.81 10.87 -19.51
C LYS A 119 -0.04 12.03 -20.14
N VAL A 120 1.29 11.95 -20.20
CA VAL A 120 2.13 13.01 -20.78
C VAL A 120 1.89 13.11 -22.29
N ILE A 121 1.85 11.99 -23.00
CA ILE A 121 1.55 11.97 -24.44
C ILE A 121 0.17 12.57 -24.71
N PHE A 122 -0.85 12.18 -23.93
CA PHE A 122 -2.19 12.73 -24.08
C PHE A 122 -2.22 14.25 -23.91
N LEU A 123 -1.52 14.77 -22.90
CA LEU A 123 -1.41 16.21 -22.66
C LEU A 123 -0.67 16.98 -23.77
N LEU A 124 0.25 16.33 -24.50
CA LEU A 124 0.94 16.94 -25.63
C LEU A 124 0.11 16.88 -26.92
N ILE A 125 -0.50 15.73 -27.21
CA ILE A 125 -1.26 15.53 -28.46
C ILE A 125 -2.57 16.31 -28.45
N PHE A 126 -3.26 16.40 -27.30
CA PHE A 126 -4.55 17.09 -27.18
C PHE A 126 -4.53 18.55 -27.69
N PRO A 127 -3.67 19.45 -27.18
CA PRO A 127 -3.65 20.85 -27.64
C PRO A 127 -3.21 20.97 -29.11
N ILE A 128 -2.27 20.13 -29.56
CA ILE A 128 -1.81 20.12 -30.95
C ILE A 128 -2.97 19.75 -31.88
N SER A 129 -3.73 18.70 -31.53
CA SER A 129 -4.92 18.27 -32.27
C SER A 129 -5.97 19.37 -32.33
N THR A 130 -6.24 20.06 -31.21
CA THR A 130 -7.23 21.15 -31.18
C THR A 130 -6.82 22.32 -32.08
N ILE A 131 -5.57 22.75 -32.01
CA ILE A 131 -5.06 23.84 -32.86
C ILE A 131 -5.10 23.43 -34.33
N SER A 132 -4.68 22.21 -34.66
CA SER A 132 -4.76 21.69 -36.02
C SER A 132 -6.19 21.67 -36.55
N HIS A 133 -7.16 21.29 -35.72
CA HIS A 133 -8.58 21.24 -36.12
C HIS A 133 -9.13 22.64 -36.43
N ILE A 134 -8.80 23.62 -35.58
CA ILE A 134 -9.18 25.03 -35.81
C ILE A 134 -8.51 25.58 -37.07
N ALA A 135 -7.22 25.27 -37.28
CA ALA A 135 -6.48 25.73 -38.46
C ALA A 135 -7.07 25.18 -39.76
N VAL A 136 -7.43 23.89 -39.79
CA VAL A 136 -8.07 23.26 -40.97
C VAL A 136 -9.48 23.80 -41.19
N ALA A 137 -10.26 23.98 -40.12
CA ALA A 137 -11.61 24.56 -40.22
C ALA A 137 -11.61 26.02 -40.70
N HIS A 138 -10.53 26.78 -40.43
CA HIS A 138 -10.37 28.15 -40.92
C HIS A 138 -9.84 28.22 -42.35
N ALA A 139 -9.02 27.25 -42.77
CA ALA A 139 -8.41 27.23 -44.10
C ALA A 139 -9.29 26.56 -45.17
N SER A 140 -10.30 25.79 -44.75
CA SER A 140 -11.24 25.14 -45.67
C SER A 140 -12.36 26.10 -46.10
N ASP A 141 -12.74 26.00 -47.37
CA ASP A 141 -13.94 26.65 -47.90
C ASP A 141 -15.24 25.90 -47.51
N ASP A 142 -15.11 24.67 -46.99
CA ASP A 142 -16.23 23.85 -46.55
C ASP A 142 -16.79 24.28 -45.18
N SER A 143 -18.05 23.91 -44.92
CA SER A 143 -18.65 24.14 -43.61
C SER A 143 -17.86 23.43 -42.49
N TRP A 144 -17.73 24.07 -41.33
CA TRP A 144 -17.02 23.51 -40.18
C TRP A 144 -17.52 22.12 -39.77
N GLN A 145 -18.80 21.82 -40.01
CA GLN A 145 -19.42 20.51 -39.74
C GLN A 145 -18.85 19.43 -40.64
N GLN A 146 -18.68 19.72 -41.93
CA GLN A 146 -18.16 18.77 -42.91
C GLN A 146 -16.68 18.46 -42.64
N VAL A 147 -15.88 19.49 -42.35
CA VAL A 147 -14.48 19.34 -41.91
C VAL A 147 -14.38 18.50 -40.63
N THR A 148 -15.29 18.72 -39.67
CA THR A 148 -15.29 17.95 -38.41
C THR A 148 -15.54 16.47 -38.66
N VAL A 149 -16.50 16.13 -39.52
CA VAL A 149 -16.85 14.74 -39.85
C VAL A 149 -15.69 14.06 -40.59
N GLU A 150 -15.04 14.74 -41.53
CA GLU A 150 -13.89 14.20 -42.25
C GLU A 150 -12.72 13.89 -41.32
N LEU A 151 -12.39 14.82 -40.42
CA LEU A 151 -11.34 14.58 -39.42
C LEU A 151 -11.74 13.50 -38.42
N LEU A 152 -13.03 13.36 -38.08
CA LEU A 152 -13.56 12.30 -37.19
C LEU A 152 -13.40 10.90 -37.78
N ILE A 153 -13.47 10.77 -39.11
CA ILE A 153 -13.31 9.49 -39.81
C ILE A 153 -11.83 9.21 -40.13
N GLY A 154 -11.03 10.25 -40.39
CA GLY A 154 -9.61 10.10 -40.75
C GLY A 154 -8.63 10.23 -39.58
N LEU A 155 -8.54 11.42 -39.00
CA LEU A 155 -7.47 11.79 -38.05
C LEU A 155 -7.69 11.22 -36.65
N TYR A 156 -8.92 11.30 -36.12
CA TYR A 156 -9.19 10.91 -34.74
C TYR A 156 -9.05 9.39 -34.46
N PRO A 157 -9.40 8.47 -35.37
CA PRO A 157 -9.15 7.04 -35.17
C PRO A 157 -7.66 6.73 -35.00
N PHE A 158 -6.80 7.40 -35.77
CA PHE A 158 -5.35 7.28 -35.61
C PHE A 158 -4.87 7.77 -34.25
N LEU A 159 -5.40 8.90 -33.76
CA LEU A 159 -5.07 9.44 -32.43
C LEU A 159 -5.59 8.57 -31.28
N LEU A 160 -6.70 7.86 -31.50
CA LEU A 160 -7.33 6.96 -30.52
C LEU A 160 -6.80 5.51 -30.62
N GLY A 161 -5.95 5.21 -31.60
CA GLY A 161 -5.43 3.86 -31.85
C GLY A 161 -6.48 2.88 -32.40
N SER A 162 -7.58 3.39 -32.94
CA SER A 162 -8.60 2.59 -33.63
C SER A 162 -8.36 2.57 -35.14
N VAL A 163 -8.75 1.47 -35.79
CA VAL A 163 -8.63 1.33 -37.25
C VAL A 163 -9.57 2.33 -37.93
N PRO A 164 -9.09 3.16 -38.87
CA PRO A 164 -9.94 4.08 -39.60
C PRO A 164 -10.98 3.30 -40.41
N VAL A 165 -12.23 3.69 -40.30
CA VAL A 165 -13.32 3.11 -41.11
C VAL A 165 -13.17 3.65 -42.52
N SER A 166 -12.67 2.83 -43.43
CA SER A 166 -12.62 3.14 -44.86
C SER A 166 -14.02 3.01 -45.46
N THR A 167 -14.61 4.11 -45.90
CA THR A 167 -15.79 4.14 -46.79
C THR A 167 -15.36 4.45 -48.20
#